data_AF-A0AAD6XYC8-F1
#
_entry.id   AF-A0AAD6XYC8-F1
#
_cell.length_a   1.000
_cell.length_b   1.000
_cell.length_c   1.000
_cell.angle_alpha   90.00
_cell.angle_beta   90.00
_cell.angle_gamma   90.00
#
_symmetry.space_group_name_H-M   'P 1'
#
loop_
_entity.id
_entity.type
_entity.pdbx_description
1 polymer ?
#
loop_
_entity_poly.entity_id
_entity_poly.type
_entity_poly.pdbx_seq_one_letter_code
_entity_poly.pdbx_strand_id
1 'polypeptide(L)' 'MGILIFDIMTHTPEEDSGVGDHGVKGIERWRDQHDCNAFCKRLELGAGDSDDEDEEE' A
#
# COMPACT_ATOMS: atom_id res chain seq x y z
N MET A 1 -3.57 10.35 -24.45
CA MET A 1 -2.16 10.21 -24.05
C MET A 1 -2.15 9.38 -22.78
N GLY A 2 -1.46 8.24 -22.75
CA GLY A 2 -1.38 7.36 -21.58
C GLY A 2 -0.10 7.61 -20.77
N ILE A 3 -0.02 7.01 -19.59
CA ILE A 3 1.21 6.98 -18.77
C ILE A 3 1.86 5.60 -18.97
N LEU A 4 3.14 5.57 -19.32
CA LEU A 4 3.95 4.36 -19.34
C LEU A 4 4.69 4.25 -18.01
N ILE A 5 4.49 3.15 -17.28
CA ILE A 5 5.15 2.86 -16.01
C ILE A 5 6.05 1.63 -16.22
N PHE A 6 7.29 1.68 -15.75
CA PHE A 6 8.25 0.58 -15.80
C PHE A 6 9.08 0.52 -14.51
N ASP A 7 9.65 -0.65 -14.21
CA ASP A 7 10.47 -0.92 -13.02
C ASP A 7 9.75 -0.62 -11.69
N ILE A 8 8.59 -1.25 -11.50
CA ILE A 8 7.83 -1.13 -10.26
C ILE A 8 8.52 -1.85 -9.11
N MET A 9 8.25 -1.38 -7.89
CA MET A 9 8.68 -2.00 -6.65
C MET A 9 7.45 -2.42 -5.85
N THR A 10 7.49 -3.63 -5.30
CA THR A 10 6.40 -4.20 -4.49
C THR A 10 6.88 -4.44 -3.08
N HIS A 11 5.94 -4.40 -2.12
CA HIS A 11 6.20 -4.76 -0.73
C HIS A 11 5.18 -5.82 -0.31
N THR A 12 5.64 -6.94 0.25
CA THR A 12 4.78 -8.02 0.76
C THR A 12 5.05 -8.25 2.25
N PRO A 13 4.06 -8.66 3.05
CA PRO A 13 4.30 -8.95 4.47
C PRO A 13 5.45 -9.95 4.70
N GLU A 14 5.65 -10.88 3.76
CA GLU A 14 6.67 -11.94 3.79
C GLU A 14 8.05 -11.52 3.22
N GLU A 15 8.22 -10.28 2.75
CA GLU A 15 9.45 -9.79 2.10
C GLU A 15 9.91 -10.67 0.91
N ASP A 16 8.96 -11.19 0.12
CA ASP A 16 9.21 -12.24 -0.88
C ASP A 16 9.16 -11.77 -2.34
N SER A 17 8.94 -10.47 -2.59
CA SER A 17 8.81 -9.94 -3.96
C SER A 17 10.12 -9.50 -4.63
N GLY A 18 11.24 -9.52 -3.92
CA GLY A 18 12.59 -9.32 -4.47
C GLY A 18 13.46 -8.32 -3.70
N VAL A 19 14.54 -7.86 -4.32
CA VAL A 19 15.59 -7.05 -3.65
C VAL A 19 15.08 -5.69 -3.16
N GLY A 20 14.02 -5.14 -3.76
CA GLY A 20 13.39 -3.88 -3.35
C GLY A 20 12.26 -4.03 -2.34
N ASP A 21 11.99 -5.25 -1.88
CA ASP A 21 10.94 -5.49 -0.91
C ASP A 21 11.40 -5.09 0.51
N HIS A 22 10.73 -4.08 1.08
CA HIS A 22 10.96 -3.61 2.44
C HIS A 22 9.88 -4.09 3.42
N GLY A 23 9.06 -5.04 2.99
CA GLY A 23 8.05 -5.70 3.78
C GLY A 23 7.04 -4.76 4.42
N VAL A 24 6.59 -5.15 5.61
CA VAL A 24 5.68 -4.37 6.45
C VAL A 24 6.20 -2.95 6.67
N LYS A 25 7.52 -2.76 6.83
CA LYS A 25 8.10 -1.41 7.00
C LYS A 25 7.89 -0.52 5.77
N GLY A 26 7.98 -1.10 4.57
CA GLY A 26 7.68 -0.39 3.33
C GLY A 26 6.20 0.02 3.25
N ILE A 27 5.30 -0.89 3.66
CA ILE A 27 3.85 -0.64 3.70
C ILE A 27 3.50 0.46 4.70
N GLU A 28 4.02 0.38 5.94
CA GLU A 28 3.82 1.40 6.97
C GLU A 28 4.34 2.76 6.52
N ARG A 29 5.53 2.77 5.90
CA ARG A 29 6.12 4.01 5.38
C ARG A 29 5.26 4.64 4.29
N TRP A 30 4.64 3.83 3.43
CA TRP A 30 3.68 4.33 2.45
C TRP A 30 2.46 4.94 3.12
N ARG A 31 1.88 4.26 4.13
CA ARG A 31 0.71 4.75 4.88
C ARG A 31 0.97 6.09 5.57
N ASP A 32 2.14 6.26 6.18
CA ASP A 32 2.55 7.52 6.83
C ASP A 32 2.65 8.71 5.85
N GLN A 33 2.87 8.44 4.56
CA GLN A 33 3.13 9.45 3.54
C GLN A 33 1.97 9.65 2.56
N HIS A 34 1.05 8.70 2.49
CA HIS A 34 -0.05 8.75 1.54
C HIS A 34 -1.12 9.76 1.98
N ASP A 35 -1.56 10.61 1.05
CA ASP A 35 -2.73 11.48 1.23
C ASP A 35 -3.80 11.12 0.20
N CYS A 36 -4.94 10.63 0.69
CA CYS A 36 -6.06 10.19 -0.14
C CYS A 36 -6.61 11.34 -0.99
N ASN A 37 -6.48 11.22 -2.31
CA ASN A 37 -6.98 12.21 -3.26
C ASN A 37 -8.41 11.88 -3.75
N ALA A 38 -8.90 12.67 -4.70
CA ALA A 38 -10.25 12.51 -5.27
C ALA A 38 -10.47 11.13 -5.92
N PHE A 39 -9.42 10.46 -6.41
CA PHE A 39 -9.53 9.12 -6.97
C PHE A 39 -9.74 8.07 -5.87
N CYS A 40 -8.99 8.11 -4.76
CA CYS A 40 -9.19 7.19 -3.64
C CYS A 40 -10.64 7.26 -3.11
N LYS A 41 -11.16 8.49 -2.97
CA LYS A 41 -12.54 8.74 -2.52
C LYS A 41 -13.59 8.22 -3.50
N ARG A 42 -13.35 8.40 -4.81
CA ARG A 42 -14.25 7.89 -5.87
C ARG A 42 -14.22 6.38 -6.01
N LEU A 43 -13.14 5.75 -5.56
CA LEU A 43 -12.98 4.30 -5.51
C LEU A 43 -13.44 3.71 -4.17
N GLU A 44 -13.93 4.53 -3.25
CA GLU A 44 -14.40 4.11 -1.92
C GLU A 44 -13.34 3.32 -1.13
N LEU A 45 -12.07 3.68 -1.29
CA LEU A 45 -10.96 3.06 -0.59
C LEU A 45 -10.81 3.62 0.84
N GLY A 46 -10.51 2.73 1.80
CA GLY A 46 -10.09 3.11 3.14
C GLY A 46 -8.73 3.82 3.15
N ALA A 47 -8.30 4.32 4.32
CA ALA A 47 -7.04 5.05 4.48
C ALA A 47 -5.78 4.16 4.46
N GLY A 48 -5.93 2.86 4.16
CA GLY A 48 -4.84 1.89 4.15
C GLY A 48 -4.48 1.32 5.53
N ASP A 49 -5.40 1.40 6.48
CA ASP A 49 -5.28 0.73 7.77
C ASP A 49 -5.27 -0.80 7.58
N SER A 50 -4.49 -1.53 8.38
CA SER A 50 -4.52 -3.00 8.33
C SER A 50 -5.79 -3.50 9.00
N ASP A 51 -6.43 -4.52 8.42
CA ASP A 51 -7.67 -5.13 8.91
C ASP A 51 -7.48 -5.92 10.23
N ASP A 52 -6.45 -5.62 11.02
CA ASP A 52 -6.12 -6.30 12.28
C ASP A 52 -7.04 -5.91 13.46
N GLU A 53 -8.14 -5.18 13.21
CA GLU A 53 -9.12 -4.76 14.23
C GLU A 53 -10.42 -5.59 14.23
N ASP A 54 -10.43 -6.80 13.65
CA ASP A 54 -11.57 -7.75 13.73
C ASP A 54 -11.23 -9.05 14.48
N GLU A 55 -10.47 -8.99 15.59
CA GLU A 55 -10.42 -10.06 16.60
C GLU A 55 -10.89 -9.54 17.98
N GLU A 56 -12.17 -9.13 18.07
CA GLU A 56 -12.93 -9.18 19.32
C GLU A 56 -14.19 -10.05 19.14
N GLU A 57 -14.07 -11.36 19.45
CA GLU A 57 -15.14 -12.19 20.06
C GLU A 57 -14.54 -13.35 20.88
#